data_AF-A0A9W4K1M6-F1
#
_entry.id   AF-A0A9W4K1M6-F1
#
_cell.length_a   1.000
_cell.length_b   1.000
_cell.length_c   1.000
_cell.angle_alpha   90.00
_cell.angle_beta   90.00
_cell.angle_gamma   90.00
#
_symmetry.space_group_name_H-M   'P 1'
#
loop_
_entity.id
_entity.type
_entity.pdbx_description
1 polymer ?
#
loop_
_entity_poly.entity_id
_entity_poly.type
_entity_poly.pdbx_seq_one_letter_code
_entity_poly.pdbx_strand_id
1 'polypeptide(L)'
;MTAHSSKLTVEHVDQYFAHIQLPTQFKRIQNPSLDATLLSAIQASHLCRIPYENVALHYNQTPSISLDVLDIYQKFVERGRGGYCMENNIFLHHVLRVLGFQVFLTGARLYRDASSATPGWSGWEHAVNIVTLEDGAKYLVDVGYGGDGPTVPLPLTADIVTPNIGTQELRLLYGSMPGLADNQRDLWTYQFRNGPDQPWKSGYAFHEIEFFQRDFEVMNFFTSQSPSCFLTTRLLVIRFLSNEKGVYGKMILDQEKLKENLGGKSVLISTFQNEEERVGALRDRFDIHLTDVEAKAIFGKNSALVI
;
A
#
# COMPACT_ATOMS: atom_id res chain seq x y z
N MET A 1 -2.53 1.13 -32.18
CA MET A 1 -3.14 1.62 -30.93
C MET A 1 -2.04 1.64 -29.88
N THR A 2 -1.42 2.79 -29.69
CA THR A 2 -0.29 2.98 -28.77
C THR A 2 -0.81 2.92 -27.33
N ALA A 3 -0.52 1.81 -26.64
CA ALA A 3 -0.70 1.71 -25.19
C ALA A 3 -0.10 2.96 -24.56
N HIS A 4 -0.87 3.69 -23.73
CA HIS A 4 -0.38 4.91 -23.07
C HIS A 4 0.93 4.60 -22.35
N SER A 5 2.06 4.97 -22.94
CA SER A 5 3.39 4.70 -22.40
C SER A 5 3.49 5.36 -21.03
N SER A 6 4.03 4.63 -20.05
CA SER A 6 4.40 5.23 -18.77
C SER A 6 5.26 6.47 -18.99
N LYS A 7 5.11 7.50 -18.14
CA LYS A 7 6.06 8.63 -18.13
C LYS A 7 7.40 8.25 -17.50
N LEU A 8 7.47 7.14 -16.76
CA LEU A 8 8.73 6.59 -16.27
C LEU A 8 9.55 6.07 -17.44
N THR A 9 10.84 6.42 -17.43
CA THR A 9 11.83 5.82 -18.33
C THR A 9 12.46 4.59 -17.70
N VAL A 10 13.30 3.91 -18.47
CA VAL A 10 14.07 2.76 -18.01
C VAL A 10 15.05 3.15 -16.90
N GLU A 11 15.67 4.34 -16.99
CA GLU A 11 16.59 4.87 -15.99
C GLU A 11 15.89 5.10 -14.64
N HIS A 12 14.65 5.62 -14.67
CA HIS A 12 13.84 5.78 -13.46
C HIS A 12 13.58 4.43 -12.78
N VAL A 13 13.32 3.38 -13.56
CA VAL A 13 13.11 2.02 -13.02
C VAL A 13 14.40 1.45 -12.43
N ASP A 14 15.55 1.66 -13.06
CA ASP A 14 16.84 1.20 -12.54
C ASP A 14 17.21 1.94 -11.23
N GLN A 15 16.93 3.25 -11.14
CA GLN A 15 17.09 4.04 -9.91
C GLN A 15 16.14 3.58 -8.81
N TYR A 16 14.88 3.29 -9.15
CA TYR A 16 13.92 2.69 -8.23
C TYR A 16 14.38 1.31 -7.72
N PHE A 17 14.88 0.44 -8.59
CA PHE A 17 15.43 -0.87 -8.19
C PHE A 17 16.64 -0.75 -7.26
N ALA A 18 17.50 0.23 -7.49
CA ALA A 18 18.59 0.55 -6.57
C ALA A 18 18.05 1.06 -5.23
N HIS A 19 17.04 1.93 -5.24
CA HIS A 19 16.42 2.49 -4.05
C HIS A 19 15.82 1.39 -3.16
N ILE A 20 14.98 0.51 -3.73
CA ILE A 20 14.35 -0.61 -3.00
C ILE A 20 15.29 -1.78 -2.69
N GLN A 21 16.56 -1.67 -3.10
CA GLN A 21 17.57 -2.72 -2.94
C GLN A 21 17.13 -4.07 -3.52
N LEU A 22 16.58 -4.04 -4.74
CA LEU A 22 16.16 -5.25 -5.43
C LEU A 22 17.36 -6.22 -5.59
N PRO A 23 17.22 -7.52 -5.28
CA PRO A 23 18.33 -8.47 -5.38
C PRO A 23 18.94 -8.49 -6.78
N THR A 24 20.26 -8.64 -6.86
CA THR A 24 21.02 -8.46 -8.10
C THR A 24 20.52 -9.35 -9.25
N GLN A 25 20.09 -10.59 -8.97
CA GLN A 25 19.57 -11.49 -10.00
C GLN A 25 18.25 -11.02 -10.65
N PHE A 26 17.51 -10.13 -9.98
CA PHE A 26 16.25 -9.57 -10.47
C PHE A 26 16.41 -8.19 -11.09
N LYS A 27 17.64 -7.65 -11.15
CA LYS A 27 17.89 -6.38 -11.85
C LYS A 27 17.67 -6.58 -13.34
N ARG A 28 17.07 -5.58 -14.00
CA ARG A 28 16.73 -5.60 -15.42
C ARG A 28 17.90 -5.97 -16.35
N ILE A 29 19.13 -5.58 -16.01
CA ILE A 29 20.35 -5.93 -16.77
C ILE A 29 20.62 -7.44 -16.83
N GLN A 30 20.07 -8.22 -15.89
CA GLN A 30 20.14 -9.68 -15.89
C GLN A 30 19.06 -10.33 -16.77
N ASN A 31 18.18 -9.53 -17.38
CA ASN A 31 17.05 -9.98 -18.19
C ASN A 31 16.21 -11.08 -17.50
N PRO A 32 15.72 -10.84 -16.27
CA PRO A 32 14.94 -11.83 -15.54
C PRO A 32 13.63 -12.13 -16.27
N SER A 33 13.14 -13.37 -16.14
CA SER A 33 11.82 -13.75 -16.61
C SER A 33 10.73 -12.92 -15.92
N LEU A 34 9.72 -12.49 -16.68
CA LEU A 34 8.57 -11.75 -16.17
C LEU A 34 7.57 -12.71 -15.52
N ASP A 35 7.97 -13.31 -14.40
CA ASP A 35 7.23 -14.36 -13.70
C ASP A 35 6.81 -13.95 -12.27
N ALA A 36 6.13 -14.86 -11.57
CA ALA A 36 5.72 -14.65 -10.19
C ALA A 36 6.90 -14.47 -9.22
N THR A 37 8.09 -15.00 -9.54
CA THR A 37 9.30 -14.86 -8.72
C THR A 37 9.80 -13.41 -8.75
N LEU A 38 9.90 -12.83 -9.94
CA LEU A 38 10.27 -11.42 -10.11
C LEU A 38 9.22 -10.50 -9.46
N LEU A 39 7.92 -10.76 -9.67
CA LEU A 39 6.85 -9.99 -9.03
C LEU A 39 6.95 -10.03 -7.49
N SER A 40 7.20 -11.21 -6.93
CA SER A 40 7.36 -11.40 -5.49
C SER A 40 8.55 -10.61 -4.95
N ALA A 41 9.68 -10.64 -5.64
CA ALA A 41 10.87 -9.88 -5.25
C ALA A 41 10.61 -8.37 -5.27
N ILE A 42 9.97 -7.86 -6.34
CA ILE A 42 9.64 -6.43 -6.46
C ILE A 42 8.67 -6.00 -5.35
N GLN A 43 7.59 -6.75 -5.13
CA GLN A 43 6.59 -6.42 -4.11
C GLN A 43 7.20 -6.41 -2.70
N ALA A 44 7.97 -7.44 -2.34
CA ALA A 44 8.62 -7.52 -1.04
C ALA A 44 9.64 -6.39 -0.82
N SER A 45 10.50 -6.10 -1.82
CA SER A 45 11.45 -5.00 -1.76
C SER A 45 10.77 -3.64 -1.66
N HIS A 46 9.68 -3.41 -2.42
CA HIS A 46 8.89 -2.18 -2.37
C HIS A 46 8.35 -1.95 -0.95
N LEU A 47 7.62 -2.92 -0.40
CA LEU A 47 6.99 -2.83 0.92
C LEU A 47 7.99 -2.51 2.05
N CYS A 48 9.22 -3.01 1.94
CA CYS A 48 10.23 -2.83 2.99
C CYS A 48 10.99 -1.50 2.90
N ARG A 49 11.08 -0.93 1.69
CA ARG A 49 11.83 0.31 1.49
C ARG A 49 10.96 1.55 1.37
N ILE A 50 9.81 1.45 0.71
CA ILE A 50 8.86 2.54 0.53
C ILE A 50 7.74 2.34 1.55
N PRO A 51 7.70 3.14 2.62
CA PRO A 51 6.67 2.97 3.64
C PRO A 51 5.30 3.37 3.11
N TYR A 52 4.26 2.72 3.62
CA TYR A 52 2.93 3.31 3.56
C TYR A 52 2.90 4.50 4.52
N GLU A 53 2.51 5.68 4.06
CA GLU A 53 2.41 6.87 4.89
C GLU A 53 1.43 7.89 4.33
N ASN A 54 0.77 8.63 5.23
CA ASN A 54 -0.06 9.79 4.88
C ASN A 54 0.44 11.08 5.54
N VAL A 55 1.74 11.16 5.87
CA VAL A 55 2.37 12.28 6.59
C VAL A 55 2.16 13.59 5.84
N ALA A 56 2.19 13.58 4.50
CA ALA A 56 1.95 14.77 3.67
C ALA A 56 0.55 15.39 3.85
N LEU A 57 -0.46 14.62 4.30
CA LEU A 57 -1.79 15.16 4.62
C LEU A 57 -1.79 15.94 5.95
N HIS A 58 -0.89 15.58 6.86
CA HIS A 58 -0.87 16.06 8.25
C HIS A 58 0.18 17.15 8.46
N TYR A 59 1.39 16.99 7.93
CA TYR A 59 2.51 17.93 8.09
C TYR A 59 2.67 18.88 6.88
N ASN A 60 1.56 19.41 6.37
CA ASN A 60 1.52 20.41 5.30
C ASN A 60 0.30 21.32 5.47
N GLN A 61 0.46 22.64 5.46
CA GLN A 61 -0.66 23.59 5.65
C GLN A 61 -1.71 23.51 4.54
N THR A 62 -1.28 23.20 3.31
CA THR A 62 -2.13 23.04 2.13
C THR A 62 -1.87 21.67 1.53
N PRO A 63 -2.38 20.59 2.18
CA PRO A 63 -2.09 19.24 1.74
C PRO A 63 -2.65 19.01 0.34
N SER A 64 -1.78 18.55 -0.55
CA SER A 64 -2.14 18.11 -1.90
C SER A 64 -1.31 16.87 -2.22
N ILE A 65 -1.96 15.83 -2.72
CA ILE A 65 -1.29 14.59 -3.11
C ILE A 65 -1.39 14.44 -4.63
N SER A 66 -0.24 14.55 -5.30
CA SER A 66 -0.13 14.35 -6.74
C SER A 66 -0.20 12.87 -7.07
N LEU A 67 -0.92 12.55 -8.14
CA LEU A 67 -0.91 11.22 -8.76
C LEU A 67 -0.11 11.20 -10.07
N ASP A 68 0.62 12.26 -10.40
CA ASP A 68 1.57 12.20 -11.50
C ASP A 68 2.74 11.29 -11.12
N VAL A 69 3.02 10.29 -11.97
CA VAL A 69 4.03 9.29 -11.67
C VAL A 69 5.44 9.87 -11.51
N LEU A 70 5.77 10.99 -12.15
CA LEU A 70 7.07 11.65 -11.98
C LEU A 70 7.15 12.36 -10.63
N ASP A 71 6.06 12.95 -10.15
CA ASP A 71 5.99 13.52 -8.80
C ASP A 71 6.12 12.41 -7.74
N ILE A 72 5.45 11.27 -7.97
CA ILE A 72 5.56 10.10 -7.08
C ILE A 72 6.98 9.54 -7.11
N TYR A 73 7.62 9.47 -8.29
CA TYR A 73 9.03 9.06 -8.42
C TYR A 73 9.96 9.96 -7.60
N GLN A 74 9.87 11.28 -7.75
CA GLN A 74 10.68 12.24 -6.99
C GLN A 74 10.45 12.08 -5.49
N LYS A 75 9.19 11.90 -5.07
CA LYS A 75 8.82 11.66 -3.68
C LYS A 75 9.44 10.36 -3.14
N PHE A 76 9.27 9.25 -3.85
CA PHE A 76 9.66 7.93 -3.35
C PHE A 76 11.17 7.71 -3.44
N VAL A 77 11.76 7.97 -4.61
CA VAL A 77 13.13 7.58 -4.92
C VAL A 77 14.13 8.67 -4.53
N GLU A 78 13.89 9.91 -4.92
CA GLU A 78 14.85 11.01 -4.69
C GLU A 78 14.79 11.55 -3.27
N ARG A 79 13.58 11.68 -2.72
CA ARG A 79 13.35 12.19 -1.36
C ARG A 79 13.25 11.10 -0.29
N GLY A 80 13.22 9.82 -0.68
CA GLY A 80 13.13 8.69 0.25
C GLY A 80 11.85 8.65 1.07
N ARG A 81 10.74 9.19 0.54
CA ARG A 81 9.44 9.23 1.22
C ARG A 81 8.54 8.06 0.79
N GLY A 82 7.44 7.89 1.51
CA GLY A 82 6.41 6.93 1.15
C GLY A 82 5.19 7.60 0.56
N GLY A 83 4.14 6.83 0.41
CA GLY A 83 2.81 7.33 0.06
C GLY A 83 1.73 6.44 0.63
N TYR A 84 0.48 6.79 0.37
CA TYR A 84 -0.64 5.94 0.73
C TYR A 84 -1.08 5.09 -0.48
N CYS A 85 -2.23 4.42 -0.41
CA CYS A 85 -2.62 3.38 -1.37
C CYS A 85 -2.56 3.81 -2.84
N MET A 86 -3.01 5.03 -3.15
CA MET A 86 -3.04 5.55 -4.52
C MET A 86 -1.63 5.67 -5.08
N GLU A 87 -0.74 6.39 -4.38
CA GLU A 87 0.63 6.65 -4.84
C GLU A 87 1.42 5.34 -4.99
N ASN A 88 1.35 4.42 -4.02
CA ASN A 88 2.11 3.16 -4.07
C ASN A 88 1.69 2.28 -5.25
N ASN A 89 0.38 2.03 -5.39
CA ASN A 89 -0.09 1.10 -6.42
C ASN A 89 -0.03 1.72 -7.82
N ILE A 90 -0.23 3.03 -7.97
CA ILE A 90 -0.02 3.74 -9.26
C ILE A 90 1.45 3.71 -9.64
N PHE A 91 2.37 3.99 -8.72
CA PHE A 91 3.79 3.95 -9.03
C PHE A 91 4.23 2.53 -9.44
N LEU A 92 3.81 1.51 -8.69
CA LEU A 92 4.12 0.12 -9.03
C LEU A 92 3.54 -0.28 -10.39
N HIS A 93 2.31 0.12 -10.70
CA HIS A 93 1.70 -0.09 -12.02
C HIS A 93 2.61 0.39 -13.14
N HIS A 94 3.09 1.63 -13.03
CA HIS A 94 3.96 2.23 -14.03
C HIS A 94 5.32 1.51 -14.16
N VAL A 95 5.91 1.08 -13.03
CA VAL A 95 7.15 0.27 -13.05
C VAL A 95 6.91 -1.05 -13.77
N LEU A 96 5.86 -1.79 -13.41
CA LEU A 96 5.54 -3.09 -14.01
C LEU A 96 5.29 -2.99 -15.52
N ARG A 97 4.63 -1.91 -15.97
CA ARG A 97 4.43 -1.64 -17.41
C ARG A 97 5.73 -1.35 -18.15
N VAL A 98 6.68 -0.63 -17.54
CA VAL A 98 8.00 -0.40 -18.15
C VAL A 98 8.79 -1.69 -18.27
N LEU A 99 8.65 -2.62 -17.32
CA LEU A 99 9.26 -3.96 -17.40
C LEU A 99 8.62 -4.85 -18.47
N GLY A 100 7.40 -4.53 -18.91
CA GLY A 100 6.68 -5.30 -19.93
C GLY A 100 5.63 -6.27 -19.38
N PHE A 101 5.32 -6.24 -18.07
CA PHE A 101 4.20 -7.00 -17.54
C PHE A 101 2.87 -6.51 -18.14
N GLN A 102 1.96 -7.45 -18.44
CA GLN A 102 0.56 -7.12 -18.69
C GLN A 102 -0.09 -6.80 -17.35
N VAL A 103 -0.39 -5.53 -17.09
CA VAL A 103 -0.94 -5.08 -15.80
C VAL A 103 -1.94 -3.95 -16.01
N PHE A 104 -3.01 -3.97 -15.22
CA PHE A 104 -3.94 -2.85 -15.09
C PHE A 104 -4.24 -2.54 -13.63
N LEU A 105 -4.72 -1.33 -13.37
CA LEU A 105 -5.18 -0.89 -12.06
C LEU A 105 -6.70 -1.00 -11.96
N THR A 106 -7.21 -1.29 -10.75
CA THR A 106 -8.64 -1.24 -10.46
C THR A 106 -8.91 -0.65 -9.08
N GLY A 107 -10.11 -0.11 -8.90
CA GLY A 107 -10.60 0.41 -7.62
C GLY A 107 -11.16 -0.70 -6.73
N ALA A 108 -10.85 -0.61 -5.44
CA ALA A 108 -11.30 -1.54 -4.42
C ALA A 108 -12.09 -0.83 -3.31
N ARG A 109 -13.09 -1.53 -2.78
CA ARG A 109 -13.89 -1.12 -1.62
C ARG A 109 -13.27 -1.71 -0.37
N LEU A 110 -12.91 -0.87 0.58
CA LEU A 110 -12.43 -1.29 1.90
C LEU A 110 -13.60 -1.83 2.73
N TYR A 111 -13.34 -2.87 3.50
CA TYR A 111 -14.27 -3.33 4.53
C TYR A 111 -13.89 -2.70 5.88
N ARG A 112 -14.87 -2.05 6.52
CA ARG A 112 -14.73 -1.46 7.85
C ARG A 112 -15.53 -2.30 8.85
N ASP A 113 -14.88 -2.81 9.88
CA ASP A 113 -15.56 -3.63 10.89
C ASP A 113 -16.51 -2.79 11.76
N ALA A 114 -17.28 -3.48 12.63
CA ALA A 114 -18.26 -2.87 13.51
C ALA A 114 -17.67 -1.88 14.55
N SER A 115 -16.36 -1.87 14.75
CA SER A 115 -15.68 -0.91 15.63
C SER A 115 -15.33 0.41 14.93
N SER A 116 -15.48 0.47 13.60
CA SER A 116 -15.31 1.70 12.82
C SER A 116 -16.48 2.67 13.01
N ALA A 117 -16.23 3.97 12.85
CA ALA A 117 -17.27 4.99 12.87
C ALA A 117 -18.31 4.82 11.75
N THR A 118 -17.92 4.18 10.64
CA THR A 118 -18.80 3.87 9.51
C THR A 118 -18.57 2.40 9.09
N PRO A 119 -19.19 1.43 9.77
CA PRO A 119 -19.03 0.02 9.43
C PRO A 119 -19.57 -0.33 8.04
N GLY A 120 -19.06 -1.41 7.46
CA GLY A 120 -19.49 -1.93 6.17
C GLY A 120 -18.51 -1.64 5.03
N TRP A 121 -18.99 -1.79 3.80
CA TRP A 121 -18.20 -1.59 2.59
C TRP A 121 -18.15 -0.12 2.20
N SER A 122 -16.96 0.39 1.92
CA SER A 122 -16.76 1.76 1.45
C SER A 122 -17.15 1.96 -0.03
N GLY A 123 -17.01 3.20 -0.51
CA GLY A 123 -16.82 3.49 -1.94
C GLY A 123 -15.49 2.93 -2.46
N TRP A 124 -15.13 3.26 -3.70
CA TRP A 124 -13.77 2.99 -4.18
C TRP A 124 -12.79 3.93 -3.49
N GLU A 125 -12.05 3.39 -2.54
CA GLU A 125 -11.12 4.16 -1.69
C GLU A 125 -9.71 3.55 -1.68
N HIS A 126 -9.52 2.41 -2.35
CA HIS A 126 -8.26 1.71 -2.46
C HIS A 126 -7.98 1.38 -3.92
N ALA A 127 -6.70 1.27 -4.30
CA ALA A 127 -6.27 0.89 -5.64
C ALA A 127 -5.48 -0.41 -5.55
N VAL A 128 -5.62 -1.31 -6.52
CA VAL A 128 -4.82 -2.55 -6.60
C VAL A 128 -4.40 -2.84 -8.03
N ASN A 129 -3.30 -3.59 -8.20
CA ASN A 129 -2.83 -4.04 -9.50
C ASN A 129 -3.31 -5.46 -9.78
N ILE A 130 -3.73 -5.72 -11.02
CA ILE A 130 -3.97 -7.06 -11.55
C ILE A 130 -2.95 -7.31 -12.66
N VAL A 131 -2.07 -8.29 -12.43
CA VAL A 131 -1.00 -8.68 -13.37
C VAL A 131 -1.36 -10.01 -14.02
N THR A 132 -1.27 -10.08 -15.34
CA THR A 132 -1.39 -11.33 -16.11
C THR A 132 0.01 -11.73 -16.58
N LEU A 133 0.42 -12.97 -16.26
CA LEU A 133 1.67 -13.56 -16.72
C LEU A 133 1.52 -14.15 -18.13
N GLU A 134 2.64 -14.51 -18.76
CA GLU A 134 2.67 -15.07 -20.11
C GLU A 134 1.88 -16.39 -20.26
N ASP A 135 1.80 -17.17 -19.18
CA ASP A 135 1.01 -18.41 -19.13
C ASP A 135 -0.50 -18.17 -18.91
N GLY A 136 -0.92 -16.92 -18.80
CA GLY A 136 -2.30 -16.51 -18.56
C GLY A 136 -2.70 -16.48 -17.08
N ALA A 137 -1.83 -16.86 -16.15
CA ALA A 137 -2.11 -16.76 -14.73
C ALA A 137 -2.24 -15.28 -14.30
N LYS A 138 -3.28 -14.98 -13.52
CA LYS A 138 -3.53 -13.63 -12.99
C LYS A 138 -3.16 -13.55 -11.52
N TYR A 139 -2.58 -12.42 -11.11
CA TYR A 139 -2.21 -12.14 -9.73
C TYR A 139 -2.71 -10.78 -9.28
N LEU A 140 -3.25 -10.73 -8.07
CA LEU A 140 -3.41 -9.51 -7.28
C LEU A 140 -2.04 -9.10 -6.74
N VAL A 141 -1.61 -7.88 -7.04
CA VAL A 141 -0.40 -7.26 -6.52
C VAL A 141 -0.79 -5.96 -5.83
N ASP A 142 -0.48 -5.86 -4.54
CA ASP A 142 -0.87 -4.71 -3.72
C ASP A 142 0.23 -4.34 -2.74
N VAL A 143 0.78 -3.14 -2.92
CA VAL A 143 1.81 -2.55 -2.05
C VAL A 143 1.26 -1.38 -1.22
N GLY A 144 -0.05 -1.16 -1.27
CA GLY A 144 -0.70 0.04 -0.76
C GLY A 144 -1.78 -0.20 0.28
N TYR A 145 -2.13 -1.43 0.64
CA TYR A 145 -3.19 -1.67 1.64
C TYR A 145 -2.83 -1.22 3.06
N GLY A 146 -1.55 -1.25 3.41
CA GLY A 146 -1.06 -0.96 4.75
C GLY A 146 -0.73 -2.24 5.53
N GLY A 147 -0.98 -2.24 6.84
CA GLY A 147 -0.33 -3.17 7.77
C GLY A 147 -0.68 -4.63 7.53
N ASP A 148 -1.93 -4.95 7.23
CA ASP A 148 -2.40 -6.31 6.97
C ASP A 148 -2.46 -6.61 5.47
N GLY A 149 -1.63 -5.94 4.67
CA GLY A 149 -1.52 -6.15 3.23
C GLY A 149 -0.76 -7.42 2.87
N PRO A 150 -0.95 -7.93 1.64
CA PRO A 150 -0.20 -9.08 1.15
C PRO A 150 1.29 -8.72 0.97
N THR A 151 2.20 -9.54 1.48
CA THR A 151 3.64 -9.38 1.23
C THR A 151 4.14 -10.13 -0.01
N VAL A 152 3.24 -10.86 -0.67
CA VAL A 152 3.49 -11.62 -1.90
C VAL A 152 2.32 -11.44 -2.87
N PRO A 153 2.53 -11.59 -4.19
CA PRO A 153 1.46 -11.64 -5.17
C PRO A 153 0.49 -12.77 -4.83
N LEU A 154 -0.81 -12.49 -4.86
CA LEU A 154 -1.84 -13.51 -4.64
C LEU A 154 -2.40 -13.97 -5.98
N PRO A 155 -2.37 -15.28 -6.32
CA PRO A 155 -3.02 -15.74 -7.53
C PRO A 155 -4.52 -15.44 -7.44
N LEU A 156 -5.14 -14.96 -8.51
CA LEU A 156 -6.59 -14.79 -8.62
C LEU A 156 -7.25 -16.17 -8.76
N THR A 157 -7.18 -16.95 -7.69
CA THR A 157 -7.75 -18.27 -7.52
C THR A 157 -8.40 -18.31 -6.15
N ALA A 158 -9.69 -18.67 -6.13
CA ALA A 158 -10.46 -18.66 -4.90
C ALA A 158 -9.95 -19.71 -3.90
N ASP A 159 -10.06 -19.39 -2.62
CA ASP A 159 -9.86 -20.29 -1.48
C ASP A 159 -8.43 -20.83 -1.29
N ILE A 160 -7.44 -20.31 -2.03
CA ILE A 160 -6.03 -20.57 -1.77
C ILE A 160 -5.59 -19.82 -0.51
N VAL A 161 -5.12 -20.56 0.48
CA VAL A 161 -4.54 -20.01 1.70
C VAL A 161 -3.05 -19.77 1.50
N THR A 162 -2.64 -18.51 1.58
CA THR A 162 -1.25 -18.08 1.41
C THR A 162 -0.70 -17.57 2.74
N PRO A 163 0.46 -18.08 3.22
CA PRO A 163 1.15 -17.53 4.38
C PRO A 163 1.57 -16.07 4.15
N ASN A 164 1.51 -15.27 5.22
CA ASN A 164 2.03 -13.90 5.25
C ASN A 164 3.02 -13.76 6.42
N ILE A 165 3.16 -12.55 6.96
CA ILE A 165 4.02 -12.29 8.12
C ILE A 165 3.57 -13.13 9.33
N GLY A 166 4.46 -14.00 9.79
CA GLY A 166 4.24 -14.76 11.01
C GLY A 166 3.14 -15.80 10.89
N THR A 167 2.18 -15.74 11.81
CA THR A 167 0.99 -16.60 11.79
C THR A 167 -0.14 -16.08 10.91
N GLN A 168 0.05 -14.96 10.21
CA GLN A 168 -1.00 -14.39 9.37
C GLN A 168 -1.16 -15.20 8.08
N GLU A 169 -2.40 -15.41 7.67
CA GLU A 169 -2.77 -16.10 6.44
C GLU A 169 -3.72 -15.23 5.63
N LEU A 170 -3.62 -15.35 4.31
CA LEU A 170 -4.35 -14.58 3.31
C LEU A 170 -5.16 -15.51 2.43
N ARG A 171 -6.26 -15.01 1.88
CA ARG A 171 -6.96 -15.68 0.78
C ARG A 171 -7.73 -14.70 -0.07
N LEU A 172 -8.09 -15.14 -1.25
CA LEU A 172 -9.09 -14.51 -2.10
C LEU A 172 -10.35 -15.37 -2.14
N LEU A 173 -11.51 -14.73 -2.04
CA LEU A 173 -12.80 -15.33 -2.36
C LEU A 173 -13.30 -14.75 -3.66
N TYR A 174 -13.94 -15.56 -4.50
CA TYR A 174 -14.63 -15.09 -5.69
C TYR A 174 -16.14 -15.28 -5.50
N GLY A 175 -16.92 -14.22 -5.65
CA GLY A 175 -18.34 -14.30 -5.39
C GLY A 175 -19.02 -12.96 -5.27
N SER A 176 -20.16 -12.94 -4.58
CA SER A 176 -20.95 -11.73 -4.37
C SER A 176 -20.60 -11.06 -3.04
N MET A 177 -20.79 -9.74 -2.98
CA MET A 177 -20.67 -8.97 -1.75
C MET A 177 -22.03 -8.89 -1.04
N PRO A 178 -22.08 -9.11 0.29
CA PRO A 178 -23.32 -8.92 1.05
C PRO A 178 -23.89 -7.51 0.87
N GLY A 179 -25.20 -7.42 0.60
CA GLY A 179 -25.92 -6.15 0.44
C GLY A 179 -26.06 -5.63 -0.99
N LEU A 180 -25.50 -6.32 -1.99
CA LEU A 180 -25.84 -6.06 -3.39
C LEU A 180 -27.26 -6.57 -3.69
N ALA A 181 -28.03 -5.76 -4.43
CA ALA A 181 -29.40 -6.11 -4.81
C ALA A 181 -29.46 -7.31 -5.78
N ASP A 182 -28.39 -7.52 -6.55
CA ASP A 182 -28.19 -8.67 -7.40
C ASP A 182 -27.05 -9.53 -6.81
N ASN A 183 -27.26 -10.85 -6.75
CA ASN A 183 -26.28 -11.83 -6.29
C ASN A 183 -25.19 -12.11 -7.35
N GLN A 184 -24.94 -11.17 -8.27
CA GLN A 184 -23.85 -11.28 -9.24
C GLN A 184 -22.54 -11.53 -8.50
N ARG A 185 -21.78 -12.51 -9.02
CA ARG A 185 -20.65 -13.15 -8.37
C ARG A 185 -19.31 -12.69 -8.94
N ASP A 186 -19.26 -11.46 -9.45
CA ASP A 186 -18.18 -11.04 -10.33
C ASP A 186 -17.16 -10.14 -9.60
N LEU A 187 -16.89 -10.44 -8.33
CA LEU A 187 -15.86 -9.73 -7.56
C LEU A 187 -14.98 -10.67 -6.74
N TRP A 188 -13.77 -10.19 -6.52
CA TRP A 188 -12.79 -10.79 -5.62
C TRP A 188 -12.87 -10.09 -4.26
N THR A 189 -12.81 -10.86 -3.18
CA THR A 189 -12.68 -10.35 -1.81
C THR A 189 -11.37 -10.84 -1.20
N TYR A 190 -10.50 -9.90 -0.87
CA TYR A 190 -9.30 -10.15 -0.07
C TYR A 190 -9.68 -10.34 1.41
N GLN A 191 -9.21 -11.43 2.00
CA GLN A 191 -9.36 -11.72 3.42
C GLN A 191 -8.04 -12.09 4.07
N PHE A 192 -7.93 -11.80 5.35
CA PHE A 192 -6.79 -12.19 6.18
C PHE A 192 -7.25 -12.69 7.55
N ARG A 193 -6.42 -13.50 8.21
CA ARG A 193 -6.59 -13.91 9.61
C ARG A 193 -5.24 -13.99 10.30
N ASN A 194 -5.20 -13.68 11.60
CA ASN A 194 -3.96 -13.62 12.38
C ASN A 194 -3.64 -14.97 13.08
N GLY A 195 -3.87 -16.07 12.37
CA GLY A 195 -3.69 -17.43 12.87
C GLY A 195 -4.77 -18.38 12.34
N PRO A 196 -4.46 -19.68 12.15
CA PRO A 196 -5.41 -20.67 11.65
C PRO A 196 -6.70 -20.79 12.47
N ASP A 197 -6.61 -20.55 13.79
CA ASP A 197 -7.74 -20.63 14.73
C ASP A 197 -8.54 -19.33 14.84
N GLN A 198 -8.16 -18.28 14.10
CA GLN A 198 -8.84 -16.98 14.11
C GLN A 198 -9.83 -16.88 12.95
N PRO A 199 -10.94 -16.13 13.12
CA PRO A 199 -11.89 -15.90 12.04
C PRO A 199 -11.23 -15.09 10.91
N TRP A 200 -11.61 -15.41 9.68
CA TRP A 200 -11.28 -14.60 8.51
C TRP A 200 -11.92 -13.21 8.62
N LYS A 201 -11.15 -12.18 8.32
CA LYS A 201 -11.58 -10.80 8.22
C LYS A 201 -11.51 -10.36 6.77
N SER A 202 -12.58 -9.72 6.28
CA SER A 202 -12.55 -9.06 4.98
C SER A 202 -11.69 -7.80 5.05
N GLY A 203 -10.79 -7.65 4.08
CA GLY A 203 -9.98 -6.45 3.94
C GLY A 203 -10.53 -5.50 2.89
N TYR A 204 -10.67 -5.97 1.65
CA TYR A 204 -11.26 -5.21 0.55
C TYR A 204 -11.85 -6.12 -0.54
N ALA A 205 -12.65 -5.53 -1.43
CA ALA A 205 -13.23 -6.20 -2.57
C ALA A 205 -13.09 -5.38 -3.86
N PHE A 206 -12.84 -6.04 -4.99
CA PHE A 206 -12.57 -5.41 -6.28
C PHE A 206 -13.11 -6.24 -7.45
N HIS A 207 -13.34 -5.57 -8.58
CA HIS A 207 -13.73 -6.21 -9.83
C HIS A 207 -12.53 -6.24 -10.78
N GLU A 208 -12.58 -7.08 -11.80
CA GLU A 208 -11.58 -7.09 -12.87
C GLU A 208 -11.89 -6.04 -13.96
N ILE A 209 -12.10 -4.80 -13.53
CA ILE A 209 -12.40 -3.66 -14.41
C ILE A 209 -11.22 -2.69 -14.38
N GLU A 210 -10.64 -2.42 -15.55
CA GLU A 210 -9.56 -1.45 -15.68
C GLU A 210 -10.07 -0.03 -15.39
N PHE A 211 -9.39 0.63 -14.46
CA PHE A 211 -9.59 2.03 -14.12
C PHE A 211 -8.51 2.86 -14.80
N PHE A 212 -8.88 4.06 -15.24
CA PHE A 212 -7.96 5.04 -15.80
C PHE A 212 -7.48 6.01 -14.72
N GLN A 213 -6.43 6.78 -15.04
CA GLN A 213 -5.87 7.78 -14.13
C GLN A 213 -6.92 8.73 -13.54
N ARG A 214 -7.92 9.14 -14.34
CA ARG A 214 -9.01 10.03 -13.89
C ARG A 214 -9.92 9.41 -12.85
N ASP A 215 -10.12 8.09 -12.86
CA ASP A 215 -10.88 7.41 -11.81
C ASP A 215 -10.15 7.55 -10.47
N PHE A 216 -8.82 7.37 -10.49
CA PHE A 216 -7.99 7.56 -9.31
C PHE A 216 -7.90 9.02 -8.84
N GLU A 217 -7.99 10.01 -9.73
CA GLU A 217 -8.07 11.43 -9.35
C GLU A 217 -9.32 11.72 -8.50
N VAL A 218 -10.47 11.15 -8.88
CA VAL A 218 -11.72 11.26 -8.11
C VAL A 218 -11.59 10.55 -6.76
N MET A 219 -11.03 9.33 -6.76
CA MET A 219 -10.79 8.59 -5.53
C MET A 219 -9.83 9.33 -4.59
N ASN A 220 -8.72 9.87 -5.13
CA ASN A 220 -7.70 10.63 -4.41
C ASN A 220 -8.27 11.93 -3.84
N PHE A 221 -9.18 12.61 -4.52
CA PHE A 221 -9.88 13.78 -3.98
C PHE A 221 -10.59 13.43 -2.67
N PHE A 222 -11.38 12.34 -2.66
CA PHE A 222 -12.03 11.89 -1.43
C PHE A 222 -11.03 11.50 -0.35
N THR A 223 -10.03 10.67 -0.68
CA THR A 223 -9.09 10.13 0.33
C THR A 223 -8.10 11.15 0.87
N SER A 224 -7.82 12.24 0.13
CA SER A 224 -6.89 13.30 0.56
C SER A 224 -7.56 14.55 1.13
N GLN A 225 -8.85 14.77 0.88
CA GLN A 225 -9.53 16.02 1.29
C GLN A 225 -10.79 15.81 2.13
N SER A 226 -11.46 14.66 2.02
CA SER A 226 -12.70 14.46 2.77
C SER A 226 -12.42 14.32 4.27
N PRO A 227 -13.10 15.08 5.15
CA PRO A 227 -13.00 14.91 6.60
C PRO A 227 -13.60 13.58 7.09
N SER A 228 -14.39 12.90 6.25
CA SER A 228 -14.93 11.56 6.55
C SER A 228 -13.96 10.43 6.22
N CYS A 229 -12.84 10.71 5.55
CA CYS A 229 -11.81 9.72 5.30
C CYS A 229 -10.88 9.62 6.51
N PHE A 230 -10.53 8.39 6.94
CA PHE A 230 -9.60 8.21 8.06
C PHE A 230 -8.21 8.77 7.75
N LEU A 231 -7.82 8.80 6.47
CA LEU A 231 -6.49 9.28 6.06
C LEU A 231 -6.28 10.77 6.34
N THR A 232 -7.33 11.57 6.32
CA THR A 232 -7.27 13.02 6.58
C THR A 232 -7.36 13.37 8.06
N THR A 233 -7.76 12.40 8.90
CA THR A 233 -8.01 12.62 10.33
C THR A 233 -7.06 11.83 11.24
N ARG A 234 -6.40 10.80 10.71
CA ARG A 234 -5.52 9.89 11.44
C ARG A 234 -4.19 9.73 10.71
N LEU A 235 -3.08 10.06 11.37
CA LEU A 235 -1.73 9.78 10.88
C LEU A 235 -1.44 8.29 11.00
N LEU A 236 -0.99 7.69 9.90
CA LEU A 236 -0.61 6.29 9.82
C LEU A 236 0.66 6.16 8.99
N VAL A 237 1.68 5.53 9.55
CA VAL A 237 2.91 5.16 8.85
C VAL A 237 3.19 3.69 9.12
N ILE A 238 3.49 2.93 8.07
CA ILE A 238 3.75 1.50 8.14
C ILE A 238 4.97 1.19 7.29
N ARG A 239 5.91 0.47 7.90
CA ARG A 239 7.12 0.00 7.22
C ARG A 239 7.29 -1.48 7.48
N PHE A 240 7.44 -2.26 6.43
CA PHE A 240 7.75 -3.68 6.54
C PHE A 240 9.25 -3.87 6.78
N LEU A 241 9.59 -4.96 7.48
CA LEU A 241 10.95 -5.33 7.83
C LEU A 241 11.32 -6.60 7.07
N SER A 242 12.46 -6.58 6.40
CA SER A 242 13.01 -7.74 5.68
C SER A 242 14.36 -8.20 6.21
N ASN A 243 14.63 -9.47 5.99
CA ASN A 243 15.95 -10.08 6.13
C ASN A 243 16.17 -11.05 4.96
N GLU A 244 17.22 -11.86 5.01
CA GLU A 244 17.57 -12.84 3.96
C GLU A 244 16.45 -13.86 3.65
N LYS A 245 15.53 -14.09 4.59
CA LYS A 245 14.39 -15.02 4.46
C LYS A 245 13.12 -14.34 3.95
N GLY A 246 13.16 -13.04 3.68
CA GLY A 246 12.01 -12.24 3.22
C GLY A 246 11.46 -11.32 4.31
N VAL A 247 10.18 -10.93 4.15
CA VAL A 247 9.50 -10.02 5.07
C VAL A 247 9.16 -10.77 6.36
N TYR A 248 9.69 -10.31 7.50
CA TYR A 248 9.52 -10.98 8.79
C TYR A 248 8.71 -10.16 9.79
N GLY A 249 8.50 -8.87 9.54
CA GLY A 249 7.80 -8.01 10.48
C GLY A 249 7.38 -6.67 9.89
N LYS A 250 6.82 -5.83 10.74
CA LYS A 250 6.38 -4.47 10.41
C LYS A 250 6.44 -3.56 11.63
N MET A 251 6.76 -2.30 11.39
CA MET A 251 6.58 -1.19 12.33
C MET A 251 5.38 -0.35 11.90
N ILE A 252 4.59 0.10 12.87
CA ILE A 252 3.35 0.87 12.64
C ILE A 252 3.37 2.06 13.58
N LEU A 253 3.40 3.27 13.04
CA LEU A 253 3.06 4.49 13.76
C LEU A 253 1.59 4.81 13.49
N ASP A 254 0.78 4.69 14.52
CA ASP A 254 -0.65 4.89 14.47
C ASP A 254 -1.01 6.02 15.44
N GLN A 255 -1.14 7.24 14.90
CA GLN A 255 -1.22 8.49 15.66
C GLN A 255 -0.03 8.66 16.61
N GLU A 256 -0.24 8.56 17.92
CA GLU A 256 0.78 8.64 18.97
C GLU A 256 1.47 7.31 19.25
N LYS A 257 0.96 6.19 18.74
CA LYS A 257 1.37 4.84 19.17
C LYS A 257 2.31 4.21 18.16
N LEU A 258 3.56 4.00 18.56
CA LEU A 258 4.50 3.16 17.83
C LEU A 258 4.31 1.71 18.23
N LYS A 259 4.02 0.85 17.27
CA LYS A 259 3.83 -0.60 17.45
C LYS A 259 4.79 -1.37 16.54
N GLU A 260 5.13 -2.56 16.96
CA GLU A 260 5.94 -3.50 16.19
C GLU A 260 5.27 -4.86 16.14
N ASN A 261 5.33 -5.54 15.01
CA ASN A 261 4.88 -6.91 14.85
C ASN A 261 5.97 -7.70 14.12
N LEU A 262 6.65 -8.61 14.82
CA LEU A 262 7.74 -9.44 14.29
C LEU A 262 7.30 -10.86 13.91
N GLY A 263 6.02 -11.05 13.51
CA GLY A 263 5.51 -12.35 13.09
C GLY A 263 4.37 -12.91 13.95
N GLY A 264 3.60 -12.07 14.62
CA GLY A 264 2.43 -12.52 15.38
C GLY A 264 1.52 -11.37 15.72
N LYS A 265 1.58 -10.94 16.98
CA LYS A 265 0.75 -9.85 17.51
C LYS A 265 1.55 -8.54 17.53
N SER A 266 0.88 -7.44 17.20
CA SER A 266 1.45 -6.10 17.42
C SER A 266 1.66 -5.83 18.91
N VAL A 267 2.88 -5.45 19.26
CA VAL A 267 3.31 -5.00 20.59
C VAL A 267 3.46 -3.48 20.55
N LEU A 268 2.93 -2.78 21.57
CA LEU A 268 3.16 -1.36 21.74
C LEU A 268 4.60 -1.14 22.21
N ILE A 269 5.35 -0.32 21.47
CA ILE A 269 6.74 0.03 21.77
C ILE A 269 6.82 1.36 22.51
N SER A 270 6.07 2.35 22.05
CA SER A 270 6.07 3.71 22.64
C SER A 270 4.74 4.41 22.39
N THR A 271 4.41 5.37 23.25
CA THR A 271 3.29 6.29 23.09
C THR A 271 3.84 7.70 23.26
N PHE A 272 3.85 8.47 22.16
CA PHE A 272 4.41 9.81 22.13
C PHE A 272 3.45 10.82 22.76
N GLN A 273 3.98 11.71 23.58
CA GLN A 273 3.16 12.72 24.27
C GLN A 273 3.02 14.00 23.46
N ASN A 274 3.98 14.29 22.58
CA ASN A 274 4.04 15.55 21.82
C ASN A 274 4.59 15.34 20.40
N GLU A 275 4.51 16.39 19.58
CA GLU A 275 5.00 16.36 18.20
C GLU A 275 6.52 16.20 18.08
N GLU A 276 7.31 16.70 19.03
CA GLU A 276 8.77 16.58 18.97
C GLU A 276 9.18 15.10 19.02
N GLU A 277 8.60 14.36 19.95
CA GLU A 277 8.81 12.90 20.07
C GLU A 277 8.33 12.16 18.82
N ARG A 278 7.15 12.51 18.29
CA ARG A 278 6.58 11.85 17.11
C ARG A 278 7.38 12.12 15.84
N VAL A 279 7.82 13.37 15.64
CA VAL A 279 8.69 13.77 14.52
C VAL A 279 10.07 13.09 14.66
N GLY A 280 10.59 12.98 15.88
CA GLY A 280 11.78 12.18 16.17
C GLY A 280 11.60 10.71 15.75
N ALA A 281 10.45 10.11 16.04
CA ALA A 281 10.15 8.73 15.64
C ALA A 281 9.99 8.55 14.13
N LEU A 282 9.39 9.51 13.42
CA LEU A 282 9.33 9.53 11.95
C LEU A 282 10.75 9.46 11.36
N ARG A 283 11.67 10.26 11.88
CA ARG A 283 13.08 10.25 11.49
C ARG A 283 13.76 8.91 11.84
N ASP A 284 13.74 8.54 13.11
CA ASP A 284 14.61 7.48 13.63
C ASP A 284 14.12 6.06 13.30
N ARG A 285 12.82 5.89 13.05
CA ARG A 285 12.20 4.57 12.77
C ARG A 285 11.77 4.41 11.32
N PHE A 286 11.31 5.48 10.69
CA PHE A 286 10.74 5.42 9.33
C PHE A 286 11.60 6.12 8.28
N ASP A 287 12.72 6.75 8.68
CA ASP A 287 13.59 7.53 7.77
C ASP A 287 12.83 8.67 7.07
N ILE A 288 11.80 9.20 7.74
CA ILE A 288 10.99 10.32 7.26
C ILE A 288 11.47 11.60 7.95
N HIS A 289 12.19 12.42 7.20
CA HIS A 289 12.72 13.69 7.68
C HIS A 289 11.75 14.83 7.31
N LEU A 290 11.39 15.62 8.31
CA LEU A 290 10.56 16.82 8.16
C LEU A 290 11.42 18.05 8.46
N THR A 291 11.24 19.11 7.68
CA THR A 291 11.76 20.43 8.02
C THR A 291 11.01 21.01 9.22
N ASP A 292 11.60 22.01 9.90
CA ASP A 292 10.93 22.72 11.00
C ASP A 292 9.58 23.32 10.59
N VAL A 293 9.46 23.75 9.33
CA VAL A 293 8.21 24.30 8.78
C VAL A 293 7.17 23.19 8.61
N GLU A 294 7.53 22.04 8.05
CA GLU A 294 6.63 20.89 7.91
C GLU A 294 6.21 20.35 9.28
N ALA A 295 7.15 20.19 10.21
CA ALA A 295 6.88 19.71 11.56
C ALA A 295 5.84 20.57 12.30
N LYS A 296 5.86 21.90 12.08
CA LYS A 296 4.88 22.84 12.65
C LYS A 296 3.56 22.88 11.90
N ALA A 297 3.49 22.38 10.67
CA ALA A 297 2.28 22.48 9.84
C ALA A 297 1.12 21.59 10.29
N ILE A 298 1.36 20.67 11.24
CA ILE A 298 0.33 19.83 11.83
C ILE A 298 -0.50 20.54 12.90
N PHE A 299 0.04 21.60 13.53
CA PHE A 299 -0.65 22.29 14.62
C PHE A 299 -1.98 22.90 14.14
N GLY A 300 -3.04 22.66 14.89
CA GLY A 300 -4.42 23.04 14.54
C GLY A 300 -5.19 22.00 13.73
N LYS A 301 -4.57 20.86 13.38
CA LYS A 301 -5.25 19.72 12.75
C LYS A 301 -5.71 18.68 13.77
N ASN A 302 -6.71 17.89 13.38
CA ASN A 302 -7.26 16.80 14.20
C ASN A 302 -6.25 15.72 14.59
N SER A 303 -5.17 15.56 13.82
CA SER A 303 -4.12 14.57 14.03
C SER A 303 -2.96 15.07 14.90
N ALA A 304 -2.95 16.35 15.29
CA ALA A 304 -1.94 16.91 16.18
C ALA A 304 -2.03 16.28 17.57
N LEU A 305 -0.88 15.94 18.15
CA LEU A 305 -0.77 15.59 19.55
C LEU A 305 -0.89 16.86 20.40
N VAL A 306 -1.53 16.72 21.56
CA VAL A 306 -1.70 17.82 22.50
C VAL A 306 -0.33 18.20 23.08
N ILE A 307 -0.12 19.49 23.32
CA ILE A 307 1.09 20.05 23.94
C ILE A 307 1.18 19.61 25.41
#